data_AF-A0A7Z1Q7K1-F1
#
_entry.id   AF-A0A7Z1Q7K1-F1
#
_cell.length_a   1.000
_cell.length_b   1.000
_cell.length_c   1.000
_cell.angle_alpha   90.00
_cell.angle_beta   90.00
_cell.angle_gamma   90.00
#
_symmetry.space_group_name_H-M   'P 1'
#
loop_
_entity.id
_entity.type
_entity.pdbx_description
1 polymer ?
#
loop_
_entity_poly.entity_id
_entity_poly.type
_entity_poly.pdbx_seq_one_letter_code
_entity_poly.pdbx_strand_id
1 'polypeptide(L)'
;WRTSELFEQALAGNIGIRSGRIAREAAQILIDSGIDAKKAVEYVKNIANYFGKVKAEKKPKDELTNAETGQLVHISPAEFEGVKALAHRLAEEKRAPKEEELALLRKDRMAVDIAMFGRMLAEKTDFNVEAACQVAHAFGVSETIVEDDFFTAVDDLRQASAEDAGAGHLGETGFGSALFYTYICIDKDLLVKNLNGNEELANKTLR
;
A
#
# COMPACT_ATOMS: atom_id res chain seq x y z
N TRP A 1 -0.83 -8.48 9.26
CA TRP A 1 -1.63 -7.76 10.26
C TRP A 1 -2.43 -6.64 9.64
N ARG A 2 -1.82 -5.65 9.00
CA ARG A 2 -2.56 -4.54 8.35
C ARG A 2 -3.64 -4.97 7.33
N THR A 3 -3.40 -6.07 6.62
CA THR A 3 -4.28 -6.59 5.56
C THR A 3 -5.03 -7.86 6.00
N SER A 4 -5.12 -8.14 7.31
CA SER A 4 -5.97 -9.22 7.78
C SER A 4 -7.42 -8.76 7.81
N GLU A 5 -8.35 -9.69 7.56
CA GLU A 5 -9.79 -9.39 7.57
C GLU A 5 -10.23 -8.74 8.89
N LEU A 6 -9.71 -9.22 10.04
CA LEU A 6 -10.01 -8.65 11.34
C LEU A 6 -9.61 -7.18 11.44
N PHE A 7 -8.40 -6.83 10.98
CA PHE A 7 -7.90 -5.46 11.02
C PHE A 7 -8.72 -4.55 10.08
N GLU A 8 -9.01 -5.05 8.87
CA GLU A 8 -9.78 -4.32 7.87
C GLU A 8 -11.22 -4.05 8.31
N GLN A 9 -11.88 -5.04 8.91
CA GLN A 9 -13.24 -4.90 9.42
C GLN A 9 -13.30 -3.98 10.64
N ALA A 10 -12.38 -4.14 11.61
CA ALA A 10 -12.38 -3.35 12.84
C ALA A 10 -12.10 -1.86 12.58
N LEU A 11 -11.24 -1.56 11.59
CA LEU A 11 -10.73 -0.20 11.34
C LEU A 11 -11.18 0.37 10.00
N ALA A 12 -12.25 -0.19 9.42
CA ALA A 12 -12.83 0.24 8.16
C ALA A 12 -12.99 1.78 8.09
N GLY A 13 -12.65 2.35 6.93
CA GLY A 13 -12.66 3.80 6.69
C GLY A 13 -11.46 4.56 7.27
N ASN A 14 -10.61 3.93 8.09
CA ASN A 14 -9.45 4.56 8.72
C ASN A 14 -8.12 3.92 8.31
N ILE A 15 -8.10 3.13 7.23
CA ILE A 15 -6.91 2.40 6.76
C ILE A 15 -6.35 3.05 5.51
N GLY A 16 -5.05 3.33 5.51
CA GLY A 16 -4.35 3.94 4.41
C GLY A 16 -4.09 3.00 3.24
N ILE A 17 -3.91 3.57 2.06
CA ILE A 17 -3.59 2.85 0.83
C ILE A 17 -2.12 3.06 0.50
N ARG A 18 -1.39 1.98 0.22
CA ARG A 18 -0.01 2.04 -0.27
C ARG A 18 -0.01 1.85 -1.78
N SER A 19 0.22 2.92 -2.53
CA SER A 19 0.14 2.88 -3.99
C SER A 19 1.04 3.94 -4.63
N GLY A 20 1.58 3.61 -5.81
CA GLY A 20 2.23 4.58 -6.69
C GLY A 20 1.27 5.23 -7.70
N ARG A 21 -0.01 4.85 -7.67
CA ARG A 21 -1.01 5.19 -8.69
C ARG A 21 -1.97 6.31 -8.30
N ILE A 22 -1.71 7.01 -7.20
CA ILE A 22 -2.63 8.02 -6.66
C ILE A 22 -2.95 9.13 -7.68
N ALA A 23 -1.91 9.70 -8.30
CA ALA A 23 -2.09 10.70 -9.34
C ALA A 23 -2.58 10.11 -10.68
N ARG A 24 -2.39 8.79 -10.91
CA ARG A 24 -3.00 8.08 -12.04
C ARG A 24 -4.53 8.02 -11.91
N GLU A 25 -5.06 7.76 -10.71
CA GLU A 25 -6.50 7.81 -10.45
C GLU A 25 -7.07 9.22 -10.71
N ALA A 26 -6.35 10.26 -10.28
CA ALA A 26 -6.72 11.63 -10.61
C ALA A 26 -6.71 11.90 -12.13
N ALA A 27 -5.73 11.36 -12.87
CA ALA A 27 -5.68 11.53 -14.32
C ALA A 27 -6.84 10.81 -15.01
N GLN A 28 -7.23 9.63 -14.52
CA GLN A 28 -8.38 8.90 -15.04
C GLN A 28 -9.67 9.72 -14.88
N ILE A 29 -9.88 10.33 -13.71
CA ILE A 29 -11.04 11.23 -13.48
C ILE A 29 -11.06 12.39 -14.49
N LEU A 30 -9.90 12.99 -14.79
CA LEU A 30 -9.80 14.07 -15.79
C LEU A 30 -10.14 13.57 -17.20
N ILE A 31 -9.66 12.38 -17.57
CA ILE A 31 -9.93 11.75 -18.88
C ILE A 31 -11.41 11.43 -19.03
N ASP A 32 -12.02 10.82 -18.01
CA ASP A 32 -13.44 10.48 -18.00
C ASP A 32 -14.32 11.73 -18.08
N SER A 33 -13.80 12.88 -17.62
CA SER A 33 -14.44 14.20 -17.73
C SER A 33 -14.16 14.91 -19.07
N GLY A 34 -13.47 14.26 -20.02
CA GLY A 34 -13.23 14.74 -21.38
C GLY A 34 -11.93 15.52 -21.59
N ILE A 35 -10.96 15.44 -20.68
CA ILE A 35 -9.62 16.01 -20.87
C ILE A 35 -8.72 15.03 -21.62
N ASP A 36 -7.95 15.53 -22.60
CA ASP A 36 -6.96 14.73 -23.33
C ASP A 36 -5.93 14.10 -22.37
N ALA A 37 -5.57 12.83 -22.62
CA ALA A 37 -4.70 12.06 -21.74
C ALA A 37 -3.34 12.73 -21.48
N LYS A 38 -2.74 13.42 -22.47
CA LYS A 38 -1.47 14.13 -22.27
C LYS A 38 -1.62 15.33 -21.34
N LYS A 39 -2.72 16.08 -21.49
CA LYS A 39 -3.06 17.20 -20.60
C LYS A 39 -3.40 16.72 -19.19
N ALA A 40 -4.13 15.60 -19.07
CA ALA A 40 -4.44 15.01 -17.78
C ALA A 40 -3.16 14.62 -17.02
N VAL A 41 -2.20 13.96 -17.69
CA VAL A 41 -0.88 13.64 -17.13
C VAL A 41 -0.12 14.91 -16.71
N GLU A 42 -0.16 15.97 -17.52
CA GLU A 42 0.47 17.25 -17.18
C GLU A 42 -0.15 17.87 -15.91
N TYR A 43 -1.47 17.86 -15.77
CA TYR A 43 -2.17 18.45 -14.62
C TYR A 43 -1.88 17.70 -13.32
N VAL A 44 -1.87 16.36 -13.38
CA VAL A 44 -1.62 15.55 -12.18
C VAL A 44 -0.15 15.41 -11.85
N LYS A 45 0.78 15.82 -12.72
CA LYS A 45 2.22 15.75 -12.45
C LYS A 45 2.60 16.50 -11.17
N ASN A 46 1.99 17.64 -10.93
CA ASN A 46 2.19 18.42 -9.70
C ASN A 46 1.59 17.72 -8.49
N ILE A 47 0.46 17.02 -8.65
CA ILE A 47 -0.12 16.18 -7.60
C ILE A 47 0.85 15.04 -7.28
N ALA A 48 1.33 14.30 -8.29
CA ALA A 48 2.27 13.20 -8.10
C ALA A 48 3.53 13.66 -7.35
N ASN A 49 4.16 14.74 -7.81
CA ASN A 49 5.36 15.33 -7.18
C ASN A 49 5.12 15.78 -5.73
N TYR A 50 3.89 16.13 -5.36
CA TYR A 50 3.55 16.46 -3.99
C TYR A 50 3.50 15.22 -3.08
N PHE A 51 3.22 14.04 -3.66
CA PHE A 51 3.25 12.76 -2.95
C PHE A 51 4.62 12.07 -2.95
N GLY A 52 5.38 12.25 -4.04
CA GLY A 52 6.77 11.83 -4.15
C GLY A 52 7.25 12.01 -5.59
N LYS A 53 8.50 11.65 -5.88
CA LYS A 53 9.08 11.79 -7.22
C LYS A 53 8.23 11.09 -8.29
N VAL A 54 7.78 11.84 -9.31
CA VAL A 54 7.01 11.29 -10.44
C VAL A 54 7.90 10.44 -11.35
N LYS A 55 7.32 9.41 -11.99
CA LYS A 55 8.01 8.64 -13.02
C LYS A 55 8.25 9.50 -14.27
N ALA A 56 9.40 9.29 -14.90
CA ALA A 56 9.80 9.95 -16.13
C ALA A 56 10.38 8.91 -17.10
N GLU A 57 9.53 8.00 -17.57
CA GLU A 57 9.92 6.94 -18.50
C GLU A 57 9.89 7.44 -19.95
N LYS A 58 10.99 7.25 -20.68
CA LYS A 58 11.11 7.61 -22.11
C LYS A 58 10.28 6.70 -23.03
N LYS A 59 10.00 5.48 -22.60
CA LYS A 59 9.13 4.49 -23.28
C LYS A 59 8.11 3.97 -22.27
N PRO A 60 7.06 4.74 -21.97
CA PRO A 60 6.07 4.34 -20.97
C PRO A 60 5.28 3.12 -21.49
N LYS A 61 4.92 2.21 -20.59
CA LYS A 61 4.08 1.03 -20.92
C LYS A 61 2.66 1.43 -21.32
N ASP A 62 2.19 2.57 -20.81
CA ASP A 62 0.86 3.13 -20.98
C ASP A 62 0.90 4.66 -20.84
N GLU A 63 -0.04 5.39 -21.43
CA GLU A 63 -0.11 6.86 -21.47
C GLU A 63 -0.07 7.49 -20.07
N LEU A 64 -0.64 6.81 -19.08
CA LEU A 64 -0.70 7.26 -17.68
C LEU A 64 0.52 6.87 -16.83
N THR A 65 1.52 6.18 -17.38
CA THR A 65 2.70 5.71 -16.61
C THR A 65 3.44 6.88 -15.95
N ASN A 66 3.51 8.02 -16.63
CA ASN A 66 4.18 9.23 -16.13
C ASN A 66 3.31 10.10 -15.19
N ALA A 67 2.10 9.63 -14.84
CA ALA A 67 1.33 10.17 -13.72
C ALA A 67 1.62 9.44 -12.41
N GLU A 68 2.28 8.28 -12.44
CA GLU A 68 2.59 7.49 -11.25
C GLU A 68 3.84 8.03 -10.52
N THR A 69 3.93 7.78 -9.22
CA THR A 69 5.16 8.01 -8.46
C THR A 69 6.15 6.87 -8.66
N GLY A 70 7.46 7.17 -8.64
CA GLY A 70 8.52 6.17 -8.78
C GLY A 70 8.63 5.19 -7.60
N GLN A 71 8.12 5.61 -6.45
CA GLN A 71 8.09 4.87 -5.20
C GLN A 71 6.65 4.75 -4.71
N LEU A 72 6.38 3.71 -3.91
CA LEU A 72 5.10 3.56 -3.24
C LEU A 72 4.92 4.66 -2.20
N VAL A 73 3.75 5.27 -2.19
CA VAL A 73 3.37 6.26 -1.19
C VAL A 73 2.25 5.68 -0.36
N HIS A 74 2.34 5.84 0.96
CA HIS A 74 1.29 5.43 1.89
C HIS A 74 0.43 6.66 2.21
N ILE A 75 -0.82 6.64 1.78
CA ILE A 75 -1.75 7.76 1.93
C ILE A 75 -2.95 7.41 2.80
N SER A 76 -3.50 8.40 3.50
CA SER A 76 -4.75 8.22 4.26
C SER A 76 -5.97 8.23 3.33
N PRO A 77 -7.12 7.69 3.78
CA PRO A 77 -8.38 7.84 3.07
C PRO A 77 -8.74 9.30 2.78
N ALA A 78 -8.52 10.20 3.75
CA ALA A 78 -8.80 11.63 3.60
C ALA A 78 -7.89 12.28 2.53
N GLU A 79 -6.60 11.93 2.50
CA GLU A 79 -5.68 12.39 1.45
C GLU A 79 -6.15 11.90 0.07
N PHE A 80 -6.63 10.65 -0.03
CA PHE A 80 -7.09 10.09 -1.29
C PHE A 80 -8.37 10.76 -1.80
N GLU A 81 -9.36 10.95 -0.93
CA GLU A 81 -10.60 11.66 -1.28
C GLU A 81 -10.32 13.12 -1.63
N GLY A 82 -9.37 13.77 -0.94
CA GLY A 82 -8.89 15.10 -1.31
C GLY A 82 -8.31 15.17 -2.73
N VAL A 83 -7.53 14.16 -3.12
CA VAL A 83 -6.98 14.04 -4.49
C VAL A 83 -8.09 13.88 -5.52
N LYS A 84 -9.09 13.02 -5.27
CA LYS A 84 -10.23 12.83 -6.17
C LYS A 84 -11.07 14.11 -6.30
N ALA A 85 -11.39 14.75 -5.17
CA ALA A 85 -12.14 16.00 -5.15
C ALA A 85 -11.40 17.11 -5.91
N LEU A 86 -10.07 17.20 -5.75
CA LEU A 86 -9.26 18.11 -6.53
C LEU A 86 -9.31 17.76 -8.02
N ALA A 87 -9.18 16.48 -8.38
CA ALA A 87 -9.26 16.05 -9.79
C ALA A 87 -10.59 16.46 -10.45
N HIS A 88 -11.73 16.27 -9.78
CA HIS A 88 -13.03 16.73 -10.29
C HIS A 88 -13.06 18.25 -10.52
N ARG A 89 -12.58 19.05 -9.57
CA ARG A 89 -12.52 20.51 -9.72
C ARG A 89 -11.62 20.94 -10.88
N LEU A 90 -10.45 20.30 -11.03
CA LEU A 90 -9.54 20.57 -12.14
C LEU A 90 -10.15 20.19 -13.50
N ALA A 91 -11.04 19.19 -13.51
CA ALA A 91 -11.79 18.80 -14.69
C ALA A 91 -12.77 19.88 -15.13
N GLU A 92 -13.53 20.44 -14.18
CA GLU A 92 -14.47 21.54 -14.42
C GLU A 92 -13.77 22.81 -14.87
N GLU A 93 -12.70 23.19 -14.17
CA GLU A 93 -11.97 24.44 -14.42
C GLU A 93 -10.94 24.33 -15.57
N LYS A 94 -10.69 23.11 -16.07
CA LYS A 94 -9.73 22.81 -17.16
C LYS A 94 -8.37 23.47 -16.96
N ARG A 95 -7.81 23.34 -15.76
CA ARG A 95 -6.51 23.92 -15.38
C ARG A 95 -5.68 22.96 -14.54
N ALA A 96 -4.39 23.30 -14.40
CA ALA A 96 -3.49 22.67 -13.45
C ALA A 96 -3.81 23.07 -12.00
N PRO A 97 -3.42 22.25 -11.00
CA PRO A 97 -3.60 22.57 -9.58
C PRO A 97 -2.74 23.75 -9.13
N LYS A 98 -3.28 24.55 -8.21
CA LYS A 98 -2.53 25.62 -7.52
C LYS A 98 -1.77 25.07 -6.32
N GLU A 99 -0.70 25.76 -5.90
CA GLU A 99 0.11 25.32 -4.75
C GLU A 99 -0.69 25.23 -3.44
N GLU A 100 -1.64 26.15 -3.22
CA GLU A 100 -2.50 26.14 -2.03
C GLU A 100 -3.42 24.90 -2.00
N GLU A 101 -3.93 24.47 -3.15
CA GLU A 101 -4.79 23.29 -3.26
C GLU A 101 -3.99 22.01 -2.99
N LEU A 102 -2.73 21.96 -3.44
CA LEU A 102 -1.81 20.86 -3.13
C LEU A 102 -1.52 20.81 -1.63
N ALA A 103 -1.29 21.96 -0.98
CA ALA A 103 -1.03 22.03 0.45
C ALA A 103 -2.17 21.45 1.31
N LEU A 104 -3.41 21.58 0.85
CA LEU A 104 -4.58 21.02 1.55
C LEU A 104 -4.62 19.49 1.53
N LEU A 105 -4.04 18.85 0.51
CA LEU A 105 -4.01 17.39 0.36
C LEU A 105 -3.29 16.68 1.50
N ARG A 106 -2.58 17.40 2.38
CA ARG A 106 -1.78 16.84 3.48
C ARG A 106 -2.19 17.32 4.85
N LYS A 107 -3.31 18.03 4.95
CA LYS A 107 -3.82 18.57 6.21
C LYS A 107 -4.38 17.46 7.11
N ASP A 108 -5.07 16.49 6.52
CA ASP A 108 -5.69 15.39 7.25
C ASP A 108 -4.99 14.06 6.94
N ARG A 109 -4.12 13.64 7.84
CA ARG A 109 -3.22 12.48 7.67
C ARG A 109 -3.74 11.23 8.39
N MET A 110 -4.98 11.25 8.87
CA MET A 110 -5.48 10.22 9.78
C MET A 110 -5.70 8.88 9.07
N ALA A 111 -4.73 7.98 9.21
CA ALA A 111 -4.91 6.57 8.97
C ALA A 111 -4.23 5.77 10.09
N VAL A 112 -4.93 4.78 10.61
CA VAL A 112 -4.53 4.00 11.79
C VAL A 112 -3.25 3.23 11.51
N ASP A 113 -3.13 2.64 10.33
CA ASP A 113 -1.95 1.90 9.93
C ASP A 113 -0.73 2.78 9.66
N ILE A 114 -0.92 4.02 9.20
CA ILE A 114 0.15 5.03 9.14
C ILE A 114 0.57 5.43 10.56
N ALA A 115 -0.38 5.60 11.47
CA ALA A 115 -0.09 5.95 12.86
C ALA A 115 0.66 4.82 13.61
N MET A 116 0.31 3.57 13.34
CA MET A 116 0.97 2.39 13.93
C MET A 116 2.34 2.13 13.30
N PHE A 117 2.44 2.05 11.98
CA PHE A 117 3.64 1.55 11.29
C PHE A 117 4.51 2.65 10.70
N GLY A 118 4.12 3.91 10.88
CA GLY A 118 4.84 5.08 10.39
C GLY A 118 4.69 5.28 8.89
N ARG A 119 5.29 6.38 8.43
CA ARG A 119 5.35 6.77 7.02
C ARG A 119 6.62 7.56 6.76
N MET A 120 7.31 7.22 5.66
CA MET A 120 8.48 7.95 5.18
C MET A 120 8.23 8.46 3.75
N LEU A 121 8.44 9.76 3.54
CA LEU A 121 8.39 10.46 2.26
C LEU A 121 9.71 11.20 2.05
N ALA A 122 10.49 10.77 1.06
CA ALA A 122 11.83 11.30 0.82
C ALA A 122 11.84 12.80 0.42
N GLU A 123 10.90 13.22 -0.43
CA GLU A 123 10.85 14.58 -0.98
C GLU A 123 10.21 15.61 -0.03
N LYS A 124 9.43 15.13 0.95
CA LYS A 124 8.64 15.97 1.86
C LYS A 124 8.64 15.39 3.27
N THR A 125 9.78 15.51 3.94
CA THR A 125 10.03 14.93 5.27
C THR A 125 9.12 15.47 6.36
N ASP A 126 8.55 16.67 6.19
CA ASP A 126 7.59 17.29 7.13
C ASP A 126 6.28 16.48 7.31
N PHE A 127 6.04 15.52 6.42
CA PHE A 127 4.87 14.64 6.45
C PHE A 127 5.20 13.21 6.87
N ASN A 128 6.44 12.97 7.31
CA ASN A 128 6.82 11.71 7.93
C ASN A 128 6.05 11.51 9.23
N VAL A 129 5.73 10.25 9.50
CA VAL A 129 5.06 9.83 10.73
C VAL A 129 5.94 8.77 11.37
N GLU A 130 6.28 8.99 12.63
CA GLU A 130 7.02 8.02 13.43
C GLU A 130 6.08 6.87 13.82
N ALA A 131 6.57 5.64 13.73
CA ALA A 131 5.78 4.45 14.01
C ALA A 131 5.54 4.30 15.53
N ALA A 132 4.28 4.20 15.94
CA ALA A 132 3.93 3.89 17.34
C ALA A 132 4.07 2.41 17.70
N CYS A 133 4.18 1.51 16.70
CA CYS A 133 4.25 0.07 16.88
C CYS A 133 5.60 -0.49 16.43
N GLN A 134 6.24 -1.24 17.32
CA GLN A 134 7.47 -1.99 17.07
C GLN A 134 7.12 -3.47 17.02
N VAL A 135 7.46 -4.12 15.90
CA VAL A 135 7.19 -5.54 15.67
C VAL A 135 8.51 -6.26 15.45
N ALA A 136 8.83 -7.21 16.32
CA ALA A 136 9.98 -8.09 16.12
C ALA A 136 9.64 -9.21 15.14
N HIS A 137 10.63 -9.68 14.38
CA HIS A 137 10.48 -10.90 13.60
C HIS A 137 10.19 -12.08 14.53
N ALA A 138 9.25 -12.94 14.14
CA ALA A 138 8.98 -14.16 14.86
C ALA A 138 10.15 -15.14 14.69
N PHE A 139 10.52 -15.85 15.76
CA PHE A 139 11.56 -16.88 15.72
C PHE A 139 11.16 -18.10 16.56
N GLY A 140 11.70 -19.26 16.21
CA GLY A 140 11.46 -20.51 16.94
C GLY A 140 12.09 -20.45 18.33
N VAL A 141 11.37 -20.93 19.35
CA VAL A 141 11.89 -20.99 20.73
C VAL A 141 12.81 -22.18 20.99
N SER A 142 12.90 -23.10 20.03
CA SER A 142 13.80 -24.25 20.04
C SER A 142 14.45 -24.39 18.66
N GLU A 143 15.54 -25.15 18.60
CA GLU A 143 16.09 -25.60 17.34
C GLU A 143 15.04 -26.39 16.55
N THR A 144 14.99 -26.18 15.24
CA THR A 144 14.08 -26.85 14.32
C THR A 144 14.82 -27.06 13.02
N ILE A 145 14.76 -28.28 12.50
CA ILE A 145 15.37 -28.65 11.23
C ILE A 145 14.29 -28.50 10.16
N VAL A 146 14.67 -27.98 8.99
CA VAL A 146 13.80 -27.97 7.81
C VAL A 146 13.79 -29.38 7.22
N GLU A 147 12.61 -29.95 7.04
CA GLU A 147 12.41 -31.26 6.42
C GLU A 147 12.08 -31.11 4.94
N ASP A 148 12.57 -32.03 4.11
CA ASP A 148 12.33 -32.03 2.67
C ASP A 148 11.06 -32.82 2.34
N ASP A 149 10.05 -32.14 1.79
CA ASP A 149 8.81 -32.74 1.28
C ASP A 149 8.89 -32.98 -0.22
N PHE A 150 8.88 -34.24 -0.62
CA PHE A 150 8.89 -34.67 -2.02
C PHE A 150 7.45 -34.86 -2.51
N PHE A 151 7.06 -34.10 -3.54
CA PHE A 151 5.72 -34.17 -4.11
C PHE A 151 5.75 -34.42 -5.62
N THR A 152 4.70 -35.05 -6.14
CA THR A 152 4.51 -35.27 -7.58
C THR A 152 3.23 -34.60 -8.07
N ALA A 153 3.23 -34.20 -9.34
CA ALA A 153 1.99 -33.89 -10.06
C ALA A 153 1.76 -35.00 -11.09
N VAL A 154 0.63 -35.70 -10.97
CA VAL A 154 0.24 -36.78 -11.87
C VAL A 154 -0.41 -36.19 -13.12
N ASP A 155 -0.11 -36.77 -14.28
CA ASP A 155 -0.78 -36.45 -15.53
C ASP A 155 -1.96 -37.42 -15.73
N ASP A 156 -3.18 -36.91 -15.58
CA ASP A 156 -4.41 -37.69 -15.64
C ASP A 156 -4.62 -38.42 -16.99
N LEU A 157 -4.03 -37.93 -18.08
CA LEU A 157 -4.16 -38.53 -19.41
C LEU A 157 -3.03 -39.50 -19.75
N ARG A 158 -1.94 -39.50 -18.97
CA ARG A 158 -0.84 -40.44 -19.13
C ARG A 158 -1.20 -41.74 -18.42
N GLN A 159 -1.52 -42.78 -19.19
CA GLN A 159 -1.87 -44.09 -18.62
C GLN A 159 -0.68 -44.66 -17.84
N ALA A 160 -0.89 -44.90 -16.55
CA ALA A 160 0.08 -45.60 -15.71
C ALA A 160 0.32 -47.00 -16.28
N SER A 161 1.59 -47.37 -16.45
CA SER A 161 2.05 -48.68 -16.91
C SER A 161 2.90 -49.35 -15.82
N ALA A 162 3.32 -50.59 -16.05
CA ALA A 162 4.18 -51.31 -15.10
C ALA A 162 5.53 -50.61 -14.83
N GLU A 163 5.97 -49.71 -15.72
CA GLU A 163 7.26 -49.01 -15.64
C GLU A 163 7.13 -47.49 -15.40
N ASP A 164 5.91 -46.94 -15.47
CA ASP A 164 5.66 -45.49 -15.38
C ASP A 164 4.36 -45.22 -14.64
N ALA A 165 4.46 -44.60 -13.46
CA ALA A 165 3.32 -44.29 -12.60
C ALA A 165 2.46 -43.12 -13.12
N GLY A 166 2.81 -42.51 -14.27
CA GLY A 166 2.06 -41.40 -14.85
C GLY A 166 2.39 -40.04 -14.22
N ALA A 167 3.54 -39.91 -13.54
CA ALA A 167 3.97 -38.63 -12.99
C ALA A 167 4.39 -37.66 -14.11
N GLY A 168 3.80 -36.47 -14.14
CA GLY A 168 4.18 -35.36 -15.02
C GLY A 168 5.25 -34.45 -14.42
N HIS A 169 5.40 -34.43 -13.10
CA HIS A 169 6.41 -33.65 -12.38
C HIS A 169 6.78 -34.30 -11.05
N LEU A 170 8.04 -34.15 -10.64
CA LEU A 170 8.55 -34.43 -9.30
C LEU A 170 9.23 -33.15 -8.80
N GLY A 171 8.85 -32.71 -7.61
CA GLY A 171 9.38 -31.53 -6.93
C GLY A 171 9.72 -31.81 -5.48
N GLU A 172 10.43 -30.88 -4.88
CA GLU A 172 10.88 -30.91 -3.48
C GLU A 172 10.63 -29.54 -2.86
N THR A 173 10.12 -29.50 -1.63
CA THR A 173 9.93 -28.25 -0.87
C THR A 173 10.28 -28.45 0.60
N GLY A 174 11.03 -27.50 1.17
CA GLY A 174 11.35 -27.53 2.59
C GLY A 174 10.16 -27.06 3.44
N PHE A 175 9.82 -27.80 4.49
CA PHE A 175 8.86 -27.36 5.50
C PHE A 175 9.41 -27.54 6.91
N GLY A 176 8.78 -26.88 7.88
CA GLY A 176 9.18 -27.01 9.28
C GLY A 176 8.04 -26.61 10.20
N SER A 177 8.08 -27.13 11.43
CA SER A 177 7.12 -26.78 12.48
C SER A 177 7.89 -26.31 13.71
N ALA A 178 7.49 -25.15 14.24
CA ALA A 178 8.12 -24.58 15.42
C ALA A 178 7.07 -23.86 16.26
N LEU A 179 7.32 -23.78 17.57
CA LEU A 179 6.65 -22.82 18.43
C LEU A 179 7.33 -21.46 18.25
N PHE A 180 6.60 -20.50 17.67
CA PHE A 180 7.13 -19.17 17.38
C PHE A 180 6.88 -18.20 18.54
N TYR A 181 7.93 -17.48 18.95
CA TYR A 181 7.80 -16.31 19.81
C TYR A 181 7.62 -15.06 18.95
N THR A 182 6.57 -14.29 19.24
CA THR A 182 6.30 -13.00 18.59
C THR A 182 6.28 -11.91 19.65
N TYR A 183 6.97 -10.79 19.40
CA TYR A 183 7.02 -9.65 20.30
C TYR A 183 6.54 -8.39 19.61
N ILE A 184 5.66 -7.65 20.29
CA ILE A 184 5.08 -6.39 19.85
C ILE A 184 5.16 -5.41 21.01
N CYS A 185 5.63 -4.20 20.75
CA CYS A 185 5.58 -3.09 21.69
C CYS A 185 4.82 -1.93 21.03
N ILE A 186 3.87 -1.33 21.75
CA ILE A 186 3.08 -0.21 21.24
C ILE A 186 3.17 0.97 22.20
N ASP A 187 3.65 2.10 21.70
CA ASP A 187 3.60 3.39 22.38
C ASP A 187 2.21 3.99 22.20
N LYS A 188 1.37 3.87 23.23
CA LYS A 188 -0.01 4.39 23.20
C LYS A 188 -0.03 5.91 23.10
N ASP A 189 0.88 6.62 23.75
CA ASP A 189 0.89 8.09 23.75
C ASP A 189 1.25 8.62 22.36
N LEU A 190 2.25 8.02 21.71
CA LEU A 190 2.60 8.32 20.33
C LEU A 190 1.46 7.93 19.37
N LEU A 191 0.77 6.80 19.59
CA LEU A 191 -0.37 6.41 18.77
C LEU A 191 -1.51 7.45 18.83
N VAL A 192 -1.87 7.90 20.04
CA VAL A 192 -2.90 8.95 20.23
C VAL A 192 -2.45 10.26 19.56
N LYS A 193 -1.18 10.65 19.70
CA LYS A 193 -0.62 11.83 19.03
C LYS A 193 -0.70 11.71 17.51
N ASN A 194 -0.34 10.55 16.95
CA ASN A 194 -0.41 10.28 15.51
C ASN A 194 -1.85 10.28 14.98
N LEU A 195 -2.84 9.98 15.83
CA LEU A 195 -4.27 10.04 15.53
C LEU A 195 -4.92 11.38 15.89
N ASN A 196 -4.14 12.47 15.92
CA ASN A 196 -4.62 13.83 16.23
C ASN A 196 -5.34 13.95 17.59
N GLY A 197 -4.94 13.16 18.59
CA GLY A 197 -5.57 13.16 19.91
C GLY A 197 -6.83 12.31 20.01
N ASN A 198 -7.19 11.54 18.97
CA ASN A 198 -8.38 10.68 19.00
C ASN A 198 -8.12 9.40 19.83
N GLU A 199 -8.38 9.51 21.14
CA GLU A 199 -8.17 8.40 22.07
C GLU A 199 -9.15 7.23 21.86
N GLU A 200 -10.38 7.50 21.41
CA GLU A 200 -11.36 6.46 21.11
C GLU A 200 -10.87 5.55 19.98
N LEU A 201 -10.39 6.16 18.89
CA LEU A 201 -9.84 5.42 17.75
C LEU A 201 -8.55 4.68 18.12
N ALA A 202 -7.70 5.28 18.95
CA ALA A 202 -6.50 4.61 19.48
C ALA A 202 -6.87 3.37 20.31
N ASN A 203 -7.83 3.48 21.22
CA ASN A 203 -8.29 2.35 22.02
C ASN A 203 -8.98 1.27 21.16
N LYS A 204 -9.71 1.66 20.10
CA LYS A 204 -10.28 0.73 19.12
C LYS A 204 -9.19 -0.01 18.34
N THR A 205 -8.09 0.67 18.01
CA THR A 205 -6.95 0.11 17.29
C THR A 205 -6.24 -0.98 18.09
N LEU A 206 -6.21 -0.87 19.42
CA LEU A 206 -5.52 -1.80 20.32
C LEU A 206 -6.39 -2.99 20.77
N ARG A 207 -7.67 -3.02 20.39
CA ARG A 207 -8.62 -4.08 20.74
C ARG A 207 -8.74 -5.10 19.61
#